data_AF-A0A673FSG6-F1
#
_entry.id   AF-A0A673FSG6-F1
#
_cell.length_a   1.000
_cell.length_b   1.000
_cell.length_c   1.000
_cell.angle_alpha   90.00
_cell.angle_beta   90.00
_cell.angle_gamma   90.00
#
_symmetry.space_group_name_H-M   'P 1'
#
loop_
_entity.id
_entity.type
_entity.pdbx_description
1 polymer ?
#
loop_
_entity_poly.entity_id
_entity_poly.type
_entity_poly.pdbx_seq_one_letter_code
_entity_poly.pdbx_strand_id
1 'polypeptide(L)'
;LVEKDKYLIYCFSAGIYVCSQCGHPVFSSRSKYEHSSPWPAFTETIREDSVTKMMETLTAYKVLCGKCGNGLGHEFLNDGPEEGSSRF
;
A
#
# COMPACT_ATOMS: atom_id res chain seq x y z
N LEU A 1 12.18 -11.37 -10.31
CA LEU A 1 11.04 -10.52 -9.87
C LEU A 1 11.49 -9.20 -9.23
N VAL A 2 12.72 -9.11 -8.70
CA VAL A 2 13.25 -7.92 -7.97
C VAL A 2 13.42 -6.64 -8.82
N GLU A 3 13.59 -6.74 -10.15
CA GLU A 3 13.88 -5.54 -10.98
C GLU A 3 12.66 -4.67 -11.31
N LYS A 4 11.44 -5.22 -11.34
CA LYS A 4 10.23 -4.40 -11.59
C LYS A 4 9.87 -3.51 -10.40
N ASP A 5 10.16 -3.97 -9.19
CA ASP A 5 9.83 -3.26 -7.95
C ASP A 5 10.69 -2.01 -7.76
N LYS A 6 11.97 -2.03 -8.21
CA LYS A 6 12.85 -0.85 -8.19
C LYS A 6 12.27 0.34 -8.95
N TYR A 7 11.60 0.10 -10.07
CA TYR A 7 10.94 1.16 -10.84
C TYR A 7 9.68 1.67 -10.15
N LEU A 8 8.94 0.82 -9.43
CA LEU A 8 7.73 1.25 -8.72
C LEU A 8 8.03 2.19 -7.55
N ILE A 9 9.20 2.06 -6.91
CA ILE A 9 9.63 2.94 -5.80
C ILE A 9 9.78 4.39 -6.27
N TYR A 10 10.46 4.62 -7.41
CA TYR A 10 10.73 5.97 -7.95
C TYR A 10 9.75 6.42 -9.04
N CYS A 11 8.80 5.59 -9.44
CA CYS A 11 7.76 5.99 -10.37
C CYS A 11 6.64 6.72 -9.62
N PHE A 12 6.47 8.00 -9.91
CA PHE A 12 5.38 8.85 -9.43
C PHE A 12 4.41 9.24 -10.56
N SER A 13 4.42 8.47 -11.65
CA SER A 13 3.49 8.68 -12.75
C SER A 13 2.05 8.50 -12.29
N ALA A 14 1.16 9.37 -12.78
CA ALA A 14 -0.25 9.29 -12.47
C ALA A 14 -0.84 7.93 -12.92
N GLY A 15 -1.56 7.28 -12.02
CA GLY A 15 -2.12 5.95 -12.22
C GLY A 15 -2.79 5.35 -10.98
N ILE A 16 -3.28 4.12 -11.15
CA ILE A 16 -3.93 3.31 -10.12
C ILE A 16 -3.15 2.01 -9.96
N TYR A 17 -2.82 1.67 -8.72
CA TYR A 17 -2.21 0.42 -8.33
C TYR A 17 -3.31 -0.59 -8.08
N VAL A 18 -3.28 -1.68 -8.84
CA VAL A 18 -4.25 -2.77 -8.76
C VAL A 18 -3.63 -4.01 -8.14
N CYS A 19 -4.45 -4.83 -7.50
CA CYS A 19 -4.05 -6.15 -7.02
C CYS A 19 -3.55 -6.99 -8.20
N SER A 20 -2.32 -7.50 -8.10
CA SER A 20 -1.68 -8.28 -9.17
C SER A 20 -2.40 -9.59 -9.49
N GLN A 21 -3.20 -10.13 -8.57
CA GLN A 21 -3.95 -11.36 -8.77
C GLN A 21 -5.33 -11.17 -9.40
N CYS A 22 -6.09 -10.14 -9.01
CA CYS A 22 -7.50 -9.99 -9.42
C CYS A 22 -7.82 -8.67 -10.11
N GLY A 23 -6.84 -7.77 -10.27
CA GLY A 23 -7.01 -6.46 -10.89
C GLY A 23 -7.83 -5.47 -10.07
N HIS A 24 -8.18 -5.77 -8.82
CA HIS A 24 -8.95 -4.87 -7.97
C HIS A 24 -8.14 -3.60 -7.64
N PRO A 25 -8.69 -2.39 -7.82
CA PRO A 25 -8.02 -1.14 -7.45
C PRO A 25 -7.74 -1.06 -5.95
N VAL A 26 -6.48 -0.76 -5.59
CA VAL A 26 -6.05 -0.68 -4.19
C VAL A 26 -5.54 0.70 -3.81
N PHE A 27 -4.54 1.21 -4.52
CA PHE A 27 -3.90 2.50 -4.18
C PHE A 27 -3.88 3.46 -5.36
N SER A 28 -3.95 4.75 -5.07
CA SER A 28 -3.80 5.80 -6.06
C SER A 28 -2.36 6.29 -6.06
N SER A 29 -1.83 6.62 -7.24
CA SER A 29 -0.57 7.40 -7.33
C SER A 29 -0.61 8.71 -6.54
N ARG A 30 -1.80 9.27 -6.28
CA ARG A 30 -1.96 10.51 -5.48
C ARG A 30 -1.63 10.32 -4.00
N SER A 31 -1.82 9.12 -3.46
CA SER A 31 -1.50 8.79 -2.07
C SER A 31 -0.09 8.22 -1.92
N LYS A 32 0.64 8.05 -3.03
CA LYS A 32 2.03 7.57 -3.02
C LYS A 32 2.98 8.69 -2.61
N TYR A 33 3.95 8.36 -1.77
CA TYR A 33 5.01 9.29 -1.36
C TYR A 33 6.38 8.61 -1.35
N GLU A 34 7.45 9.41 -1.29
CA GLU A 34 8.81 8.90 -1.19
C GLU A 34 9.09 8.45 0.25
N HIS A 35 9.57 7.22 0.39
CA HIS A 35 9.96 6.66 1.68
C HIS A 35 11.28 5.91 1.52
N SER A 36 12.08 5.86 2.59
CA SER A 36 13.40 5.22 2.58
C SER A 36 13.34 3.69 2.53
N SER A 37 12.16 3.10 2.70
CA SER A 37 11.95 1.66 2.59
C SER A 37 12.16 1.15 1.17
N PRO A 38 12.56 -0.13 1.00
CA PRO A 38 12.65 -0.77 -0.31
C PRO A 38 11.28 -1.12 -0.93
N TRP A 39 10.19 -0.56 -0.43
CA TRP A 39 8.81 -0.82 -0.85
C TRP A 39 8.09 0.50 -1.16
N PRO A 40 7.14 0.51 -2.12
CA PRO A 40 6.32 1.69 -2.37
C PRO A 40 5.45 1.99 -1.14
N ALA A 41 5.39 3.27 -0.75
CA ALA A 41 4.63 3.71 0.41
C ALA A 41 3.41 4.53 0.00
N PHE A 42 2.27 4.29 0.66
CA PHE A 42 1.03 5.03 0.43
C PHE A 42 0.40 5.50 1.75
N THR A 43 -0.31 6.62 1.71
CA THR A 43 -1.00 7.16 2.90
C THR A 43 -2.42 6.60 3.08
N GLU A 44 -3.07 6.25 1.98
CA GLU A 44 -4.47 5.79 1.98
C GLU A 44 -4.76 4.88 0.78
N THR A 45 -5.76 4.01 0.95
CA THR A 45 -6.36 3.21 -0.12
C THR A 45 -7.35 4.03 -0.94
N ILE A 46 -7.65 3.60 -2.16
CA ILE A 46 -8.66 4.27 -3.03
C ILE A 46 -10.06 4.19 -2.41
N ARG A 47 -10.36 3.08 -1.73
CA ARG A 47 -11.64 2.81 -1.09
C ARG A 47 -11.41 2.09 0.24
N GLU A 48 -12.38 2.19 1.13
CA GLU A 48 -12.35 1.49 2.42
C GLU A 48 -12.37 -0.04 2.23
N ASP A 49 -13.07 -0.55 1.21
CA ASP A 49 -13.18 -1.97 0.86
C ASP A 49 -12.03 -2.49 -0.02
N SER A 50 -11.07 -1.63 -0.41
CA SER A 50 -9.93 -2.03 -1.24
C SER A 50 -9.04 -3.07 -0.56
N VAL A 51 -8.97 -3.03 0.78
CA VAL A 51 -8.13 -3.91 1.58
C VAL A 51 -8.86 -4.44 2.80
N THR A 52 -8.47 -5.65 3.20
CA THR A 52 -8.81 -6.21 4.51
C THR A 52 -7.57 -6.14 5.40
N LYS A 53 -7.75 -5.71 6.64
CA LYS A 53 -6.68 -5.56 7.62
C LYS A 53 -6.77 -6.68 8.65
N MET A 54 -5.64 -7.30 8.96
CA MET A 54 -5.51 -8.31 10.02
C MET A 54 -4.41 -7.87 10.98
N MET A 55 -4.73 -7.72 12.26
CA MET A 55 -3.76 -7.26 13.25
C MET A 55 -2.56 -8.22 13.29
N GLU A 56 -1.35 -7.69 13.10
CA GLU A 56 -0.10 -8.45 13.22
C GLU A 56 0.65 -8.06 14.49
N THR A 57 0.72 -6.76 14.78
CA THR A 57 1.27 -6.20 16.03
C THR A 57 0.37 -5.06 16.54
N LEU A 58 0.74 -4.43 17.65
CA LEU A 58 0.04 -3.26 18.18
C LEU A 58 0.14 -2.02 17.27
N THR A 59 1.13 -1.99 16.37
CA THR A 59 1.41 -0.85 15.49
C THR A 59 1.34 -1.19 14.01
N ALA A 60 1.07 -2.45 13.66
CA ALA A 60 1.03 -2.90 12.28
C ALA A 60 -0.12 -3.90 12.01
N TYR A 61 -0.80 -3.69 10.88
CA TYR A 61 -1.76 -4.63 10.32
C TYR A 61 -1.18 -5.27 9.07
N LYS A 62 -1.37 -6.58 8.92
CA LYS A 62 -1.23 -7.24 7.64
C LYS A 62 -2.36 -6.83 6.71
N VAL A 63 -2.01 -6.42 5.50
CA VAL A 63 -2.95 -5.90 4.49
C VAL A 63 -3.15 -6.97 3.42
N LEU A 64 -4.40 -7.35 3.21
CA LEU A 64 -4.84 -8.28 2.18
C LEU A 64 -5.76 -7.55 1.19
N CYS A 65 -5.85 -8.03 -0.03
CA CYS A 65 -6.81 -7.50 -1.01
C CYS A 65 -8.24 -7.76 -0.52
N GLY A 66 -9.07 -6.71 -0.44
CA GLY A 66 -10.46 -6.82 0.03
C GLY A 66 -11.35 -7.72 -0.84
N LYS A 67 -10.96 -7.92 -2.11
CA LYS A 67 -11.71 -8.76 -3.06
C LYS A 67 -11.31 -10.23 -3.07
N CYS A 68 -10.01 -10.54 -3.07
CA CYS A 68 -9.52 -11.91 -3.27
C CYS A 68 -8.68 -12.46 -2.11
N GLY A 69 -8.40 -11.66 -1.08
CA GLY A 69 -7.59 -12.06 0.07
C GLY A 69 -6.09 -12.23 -0.24
N ASN A 70 -5.62 -11.86 -1.43
CA ASN A 70 -4.19 -11.91 -1.75
C ASN A 70 -3.41 -10.96 -0.83
N GLY A 71 -2.28 -11.40 -0.29
CA GLY A 71 -1.42 -10.56 0.55
C GLY A 71 -0.81 -9.41 -0.24
N LEU A 72 -0.95 -8.18 0.28
CA LEU A 72 -0.44 -6.96 -0.36
C LEU A 72 0.74 -6.35 0.39
N GLY A 73 0.80 -6.53 1.72
CA GLY A 73 1.86 -5.97 2.55
C GLY A 73 1.35 -5.67 3.96
N HIS A 74 1.67 -4.48 4.46
CA HIS A 74 1.39 -4.06 5.83
C HIS A 74 0.95 -2.61 5.88
N GLU A 75 0.11 -2.28 6.85
CA GLU A 75 -0.20 -0.91 7.24
C GLU A 75 0.46 -0.66 8.59
N PHE A 76 1.34 0.33 8.66
CA PHE A 76 1.99 0.81 9.86
C PHE A 76 1.25 2.05 10.35
N LEU A 77 0.71 1.97 11.57
CA LEU A 77 -0.04 3.06 12.20
C LEU A 77 0.91 4.18 12.65
N ASN A 78 0.51 5.43 12.44
CA ASN A 78 1.27 6.63 12.82
C ASN A 78 2.68 6.70 12.22
N ASP A 79 2.90 6.06 11.07
CA ASP A 79 4.19 5.98 10.38
C ASP A 79 4.13 6.58 8.95
N GLY A 80 3.10 7.37 8.68
CA GLY A 80 2.97 8.13 7.45
C GLY A 80 3.66 9.51 7.50
N PRO A 81 3.60 10.29 6.42
CA PRO A 81 4.31 11.57 6.29
C PRO A 81 3.72 12.69 7.16
N GLU A 82 2.44 12.58 7.55
CA GLU A 82 1.77 13.50 8.46
C GLU A 82 1.55 12.86 9.83
N GLU A 83 1.52 13.67 10.89
CA GLU A 83 1.26 13.15 12.24
C GLU A 83 -0.10 12.42 12.31
N GLY A 84 -0.08 11.17 12.75
CA GLY A 84 -1.27 10.32 12.84
C GLY A 84 -1.66 9.59 11.55
N SER A 85 -0.96 9.83 10.44
CA SER A 85 -1.23 9.13 9.18
C SER A 85 -0.62 7.73 9.16
N SER A 86 -1.26 6.81 8.44
CA SER A 86 -0.76 5.45 8.23
C SER A 86 0.22 5.40 7.05
N ARG A 87 1.10 4.41 7.07
CA ARG A 87 1.90 3.99 5.91
C ARG A 87 1.50 2.58 5.49
N PHE A 88 0.93 2.48 4.30
CA PHE A 88 0.74 1.22 3.58
C PHE A 88 1.97 0.89 2.75
#